data_AF-A0A924YFG7-F1
#
_entry.id   AF-A0A924YFG7-F1
#
_cell.length_a   1.000
_cell.length_b   1.000
_cell.length_c   1.000
_cell.angle_alpha   90.00
_cell.angle_beta   90.00
_cell.angle_gamma   90.00
#
_symmetry.space_group_name_H-M   'P 1'
#
loop_
_entity.id
_entity.type
_entity.pdbx_description
1 polymer ?
#
loop_
_entity_poly.entity_id
_entity_poly.type
_entity_poly.pdbx_seq_one_letter_code
_entity_poly.pdbx_strand_id
1 'polypeptide(L)'
;FDESALGITGLAEATGQLWVTTDGTLVRLTLVATGGADYFGAGIEGTLNWDYQLTDVNQPVTVTLPVGCPSGITNIPLLPDATDIIQLPGMTSYSTLTDLPDTTAFYQAQLPATDEQSLTPVTDTDTTTVIDFTQDDQRITIVMSKSESGTLVHIMSASIAVEAPAGATTDVLTVATASGSVDIPLLPDATSVIKMPNGIGFNTDMDIDSAALFYDEELIALGFQLDRPLFKLGGTSYLYYTLDNTLIIILLTESAEGNNVFISAQ
;
A
#
# COMPACT_ATOMS: atom_id res chain seq x y z
N PHE A 1 -4.85 -42.68 4.88
CA PHE A 1 -3.50 -42.46 4.34
C PHE A 1 -2.61 -42.00 5.48
N ASP A 2 -1.29 -42.02 5.29
CA ASP A 2 -0.30 -41.79 6.35
C ASP A 2 0.84 -40.89 5.85
N GLU A 3 1.91 -40.76 6.65
CA GLU A 3 3.09 -39.94 6.33
C GLU A 3 3.73 -40.26 4.98
N SER A 4 3.61 -41.51 4.51
CA SER A 4 4.19 -41.92 3.23
C SER A 4 3.47 -41.27 2.05
N ALA A 5 2.15 -41.12 2.14
CA ALA A 5 1.34 -40.47 1.12
C ALA A 5 1.56 -38.94 1.07
N LEU A 6 2.09 -38.37 2.15
CA LEU A 6 2.43 -36.95 2.26
C LEU A 6 3.91 -36.66 1.91
N GLY A 7 4.73 -37.70 1.72
CA GLY A 7 6.17 -37.54 1.48
C GLY A 7 6.95 -37.04 2.68
N ILE A 8 6.45 -37.28 3.91
CA ILE A 8 7.05 -36.79 5.17
C ILE A 8 7.61 -37.93 6.04
N THR A 9 7.81 -39.12 5.46
CA THR A 9 8.36 -40.28 6.16
C THR A 9 9.68 -39.94 6.85
N GLY A 10 9.76 -40.20 8.16
CA GLY A 10 10.95 -39.94 8.96
C GLY A 10 11.06 -38.50 9.48
N LEU A 11 10.18 -37.59 9.05
CA LEU A 11 10.06 -36.24 9.61
C LEU A 11 8.94 -36.17 10.67
N ALA A 12 7.81 -36.80 10.39
CA ALA A 12 6.65 -36.87 11.28
C ALA A 12 5.87 -38.17 11.07
N GLU A 13 5.12 -38.57 12.08
CA GLU A 13 4.08 -39.60 11.99
C GLU A 13 2.76 -38.93 11.60
N ALA A 14 2.01 -39.50 10.66
CA ALA A 14 0.77 -38.90 10.23
C ALA A 14 -0.34 -39.93 9.98
N THR A 15 -1.57 -39.57 10.31
CA THR A 15 -2.76 -40.35 10.01
C THR A 15 -3.83 -39.45 9.46
N GLY A 16 -4.33 -39.77 8.27
CA GLY A 16 -5.37 -38.99 7.61
C GLY A 16 -6.43 -39.82 6.90
N GLN A 17 -7.58 -39.19 6.73
CA GLN A 17 -8.71 -39.70 5.96
C GLN A 17 -9.12 -38.65 4.93
N LEU A 18 -9.46 -39.11 3.73
CA LEU A 18 -9.96 -38.28 2.64
C LEU A 18 -11.30 -38.83 2.17
N TRP A 19 -12.20 -37.93 1.81
CA TRP A 19 -13.47 -38.24 1.18
C TRP A 19 -13.49 -37.58 -0.18
N VAL A 20 -13.68 -38.40 -1.20
CA VAL A 20 -13.64 -37.97 -2.59
C VAL A 20 -14.95 -38.39 -3.26
N THR A 21 -15.52 -37.51 -4.06
CA THR A 21 -16.72 -37.81 -4.87
C THR A 21 -16.37 -38.80 -5.99
N THR A 22 -17.40 -39.35 -6.63
CA THR A 22 -17.22 -40.32 -7.73
C THR A 22 -16.47 -39.76 -8.94
N ASP A 23 -16.44 -38.44 -9.10
CA ASP A 23 -15.71 -37.73 -10.17
C ASP A 23 -14.28 -37.32 -9.77
N GLY A 24 -13.84 -37.63 -8.54
CA GLY A 24 -12.47 -37.34 -8.09
C GLY A 24 -12.31 -36.05 -7.28
N THR A 25 -13.38 -35.32 -6.96
CA THR A 25 -13.31 -34.09 -6.15
C THR A 25 -13.14 -34.40 -4.66
N LEU A 26 -12.13 -33.81 -4.02
CA LEU A 26 -11.94 -33.90 -2.55
C LEU A 26 -13.00 -33.05 -1.84
N VAL A 27 -13.85 -33.70 -1.03
CA VAL A 27 -14.92 -33.02 -0.29
C VAL A 27 -14.64 -32.91 1.21
N ARG A 28 -13.75 -33.74 1.74
CA ARG A 28 -13.31 -33.66 3.13
C ARG A 28 -11.90 -34.23 3.28
N LEU A 29 -11.14 -33.66 4.19
CA LEU A 29 -9.84 -34.17 4.63
C LEU A 29 -9.78 -34.03 6.16
N THR A 30 -9.32 -35.08 6.83
CA THR A 30 -8.89 -35.01 8.23
C THR A 30 -7.48 -35.55 8.31
N LEU A 31 -6.59 -34.86 8.99
CA LEU A 31 -5.20 -35.23 9.14
C LEU A 31 -4.72 -34.86 10.54
N VAL A 32 -4.08 -35.81 11.19
CA VAL A 32 -3.30 -35.58 12.42
C VAL A 32 -1.86 -35.94 12.10
N ALA A 33 -0.92 -35.03 12.36
CA ALA A 33 0.51 -35.30 12.23
C ALA A 33 1.24 -34.90 13.51
N THR A 34 2.07 -35.79 14.03
CA THR A 34 2.91 -35.56 15.21
C THR A 34 4.36 -35.67 14.81
N GLY A 35 5.16 -34.69 15.23
CA GLY A 35 6.54 -34.56 14.78
C GLY A 35 7.39 -33.73 15.73
N GLY A 36 8.69 -33.79 15.51
CA GLY A 36 9.69 -33.07 16.29
C GLY A 36 10.36 -31.96 15.50
N ALA A 37 11.60 -31.66 15.89
CA ALA A 37 12.36 -30.54 15.36
C ALA A 37 12.58 -30.58 13.84
N ASP A 38 12.66 -31.77 13.26
CA ASP A 38 12.86 -31.96 11.82
C ASP A 38 11.61 -31.63 10.99
N TYR A 39 10.43 -31.54 11.63
CA TYR A 39 9.17 -31.21 10.96
C TYR A 39 8.62 -29.83 11.37
N PHE A 40 8.65 -29.49 12.66
CA PHE A 40 8.11 -28.22 13.17
C PHE A 40 9.17 -27.14 13.42
N GLY A 41 10.46 -27.47 13.30
CA GLY A 41 11.58 -26.54 13.53
C GLY A 41 12.30 -26.77 14.86
N ALA A 42 13.54 -26.26 14.94
CA ALA A 42 14.45 -26.54 16.04
C ALA A 42 13.84 -26.28 17.43
N GLY A 43 13.86 -27.32 18.28
CA GLY A 43 13.34 -27.25 19.65
C GLY A 43 11.82 -27.35 19.79
N ILE A 44 11.10 -27.65 18.71
CA ILE A 44 9.64 -27.74 18.69
C ILE A 44 9.21 -29.19 18.49
N GLU A 45 8.46 -29.73 19.45
CA GLU A 45 7.65 -30.93 19.28
C GLU A 45 6.19 -30.51 19.23
N GLY A 46 5.42 -31.09 18.31
CA GLY A 46 4.08 -30.59 18.03
C GLY A 46 3.13 -31.65 17.48
N THR A 47 1.85 -31.28 17.45
CA THR A 47 0.81 -32.01 16.74
C THR A 47 0.03 -31.04 15.88
N LEU A 48 0.01 -31.28 14.57
CA LEU A 48 -0.82 -30.60 13.60
C LEU A 48 -2.14 -31.35 13.47
N ASN A 49 -3.25 -30.64 13.64
CA ASN A 49 -4.58 -31.13 13.32
C ASN A 49 -5.13 -30.30 12.15
N TRP A 50 -5.50 -30.97 11.07
CA TRP A 50 -6.09 -30.34 9.90
C TRP A 50 -7.45 -30.99 9.63
N ASP A 51 -8.51 -30.19 9.72
CA ASP A 51 -9.84 -30.54 9.21
C ASP A 51 -10.17 -29.61 8.05
N TYR A 52 -10.53 -30.18 6.91
CA TYR A 52 -11.01 -29.46 5.74
C TYR A 52 -12.33 -30.08 5.30
N GLN A 53 -13.28 -29.21 4.99
CA GLN A 53 -14.59 -29.59 4.47
C GLN A 53 -14.97 -28.65 3.33
N LEU A 54 -15.39 -29.21 2.20
CA LEU A 54 -15.93 -28.47 1.08
C LEU A 54 -17.47 -28.54 1.13
N THR A 55 -18.12 -27.40 1.27
CA THR A 55 -19.57 -27.25 1.16
C THR A 55 -19.92 -26.22 0.07
N ASP A 56 -21.19 -26.16 -0.32
CA ASP A 56 -21.74 -25.08 -1.14
C ASP A 56 -21.01 -24.87 -2.48
N VAL A 57 -20.56 -25.97 -3.10
CA VAL A 57 -19.88 -25.97 -4.40
C VAL A 57 -20.77 -25.33 -5.46
N ASN A 58 -20.18 -24.45 -6.29
CA ASN A 58 -20.86 -23.70 -7.35
C ASN A 58 -21.98 -22.77 -6.87
N GLN A 59 -22.04 -22.44 -5.58
CA GLN A 59 -22.91 -21.37 -5.11
C GLN A 59 -22.25 -20.01 -5.35
N PRO A 60 -23.03 -18.97 -5.71
CA PRO A 60 -22.51 -17.61 -5.75
C PRO A 60 -22.02 -17.21 -4.36
N VAL A 61 -20.76 -16.79 -4.26
CA VAL A 61 -20.21 -16.22 -3.04
C VAL A 61 -20.05 -14.73 -3.26
N THR A 62 -20.76 -13.94 -2.46
CA THR A 62 -20.51 -12.50 -2.39
C THR A 62 -19.40 -12.27 -1.39
N VAL A 63 -18.21 -11.91 -1.89
CA VAL A 63 -17.12 -11.45 -1.04
C VAL A 63 -17.33 -9.96 -0.80
N THR A 64 -17.84 -9.61 0.38
CA THR A 64 -17.89 -8.22 0.82
C THR A 64 -16.66 -7.93 1.67
N LEU A 65 -15.95 -6.84 1.38
CA LEU A 65 -14.93 -6.31 2.28
C LEU A 65 -15.58 -6.02 3.65
N PRO A 66 -14.94 -6.41 4.77
CA PRO A 66 -15.38 -5.99 6.09
C PRO A 66 -15.47 -4.47 6.17
N VAL A 67 -16.45 -3.94 6.91
CA VAL A 67 -16.56 -2.51 7.18
C VAL A 67 -15.26 -2.03 7.85
N GLY A 68 -14.60 -1.02 7.25
CA GLY A 68 -13.31 -0.50 7.73
C GLY A 68 -12.07 -1.23 7.21
N CYS A 69 -12.20 -2.17 6.28
CA CYS A 69 -11.03 -2.68 5.55
C CYS A 69 -10.50 -1.58 4.62
N PRO A 70 -9.22 -1.19 4.73
CA PRO A 70 -8.65 -0.16 3.86
C PRO A 70 -8.79 -0.57 2.40
N SER A 71 -8.84 0.44 1.53
CA SER A 71 -8.95 0.30 0.09
C SER A 71 -8.12 -0.88 -0.41
N GLY A 72 -8.77 -1.86 -1.06
CA GLY A 72 -8.05 -2.96 -1.71
C GLY A 72 -7.09 -2.44 -2.79
N ILE A 73 -6.38 -3.37 -3.46
CA ILE A 73 -5.55 -3.02 -4.61
C ILE A 73 -6.40 -2.22 -5.60
N THR A 74 -5.94 -1.00 -5.91
CA THR A 74 -6.65 -0.10 -6.82
C THR A 74 -6.72 -0.72 -8.21
N ASN A 75 -7.90 -0.77 -8.83
CA ASN A 75 -8.07 -1.25 -10.22
C ASN A 75 -7.60 -0.20 -11.26
N ILE A 76 -6.61 0.62 -10.89
CA ILE A 76 -6.06 1.66 -11.73
C ILE A 76 -5.08 1.00 -12.71
N PRO A 77 -5.23 1.21 -14.03
CA PRO A 77 -4.39 0.58 -15.02
C PRO A 77 -2.94 1.03 -14.85
N LEU A 78 -2.00 0.09 -15.04
CA LEU A 78 -0.58 0.38 -15.08
C LEU A 78 -0.15 0.58 -16.52
N LEU A 79 0.91 1.37 -16.75
CA LEU A 79 1.49 1.45 -18.09
C LEU A 79 2.05 0.07 -18.53
N PRO A 80 2.02 -0.25 -19.83
CA PRO A 80 2.47 -1.56 -20.34
C PRO A 80 3.93 -1.89 -20.04
N ASP A 81 4.77 -0.87 -19.82
CA ASP A 81 6.19 -0.97 -19.51
C ASP A 81 6.49 -0.76 -18.02
N ALA A 82 5.48 -0.89 -17.14
CA ALA A 82 5.67 -0.78 -15.70
C ALA A 82 6.69 -1.80 -15.18
N THR A 83 7.64 -1.31 -14.39
CA THR A 83 8.73 -2.05 -13.74
C THR A 83 8.79 -1.67 -12.25
N ASP A 84 9.50 -2.46 -11.44
CA ASP A 84 9.64 -2.21 -9.99
C ASP A 84 8.30 -2.04 -9.24
N ILE A 85 7.31 -2.85 -9.64
CA ILE A 85 5.92 -2.73 -9.16
C ILE A 85 5.83 -3.15 -7.69
N ILE A 86 5.35 -2.24 -6.85
CA ILE A 86 4.89 -2.49 -5.48
C ILE A 86 3.39 -2.31 -5.44
N GLN A 87 2.70 -3.29 -4.86
CA GLN A 87 1.28 -3.18 -4.52
C GLN A 87 1.10 -3.45 -3.03
N LEU A 88 0.61 -2.44 -2.34
CA LEU A 88 0.18 -2.50 -0.96
C LEU A 88 -1.30 -2.11 -0.89
N PRO A 89 -2.05 -2.52 0.15
CA PRO A 89 -3.39 -1.98 0.38
C PRO A 89 -3.35 -0.45 0.39
N GLY A 90 -4.20 0.21 -0.38
CA GLY A 90 -4.23 1.67 -0.50
C GLY A 90 -3.13 2.31 -1.35
N MET A 91 -2.15 1.56 -1.88
CA MET A 91 -1.03 2.17 -2.62
C MET A 91 -0.43 1.24 -3.68
N THR A 92 -0.26 1.75 -4.89
CA THR A 92 0.55 1.12 -5.95
C THR A 92 1.68 2.06 -6.35
N SER A 93 2.90 1.56 -6.46
CA SER A 93 4.03 2.34 -6.99
C SER A 93 4.81 1.53 -8.02
N TYR A 94 5.29 2.20 -9.06
CA TYR A 94 6.10 1.57 -10.09
C TYR A 94 6.89 2.61 -10.91
N SER A 95 7.87 2.13 -11.67
CA SER A 95 8.68 2.92 -12.61
C SER A 95 8.29 2.60 -14.05
N THR A 96 8.31 3.59 -14.94
CA THR A 96 8.08 3.44 -16.39
C THR A 96 9.13 4.21 -17.18
N LEU A 97 9.51 3.70 -18.35
CA LEU A 97 10.41 4.42 -19.28
C LEU A 97 9.64 5.49 -20.08
N THR A 98 8.32 5.47 -20.01
CA THR A 98 7.45 6.49 -20.59
C THR A 98 7.69 7.83 -19.89
N ASP A 99 7.78 8.91 -20.67
CA ASP A 99 8.01 10.24 -20.12
C ASP A 99 6.77 10.80 -19.39
N LEU A 100 6.96 11.85 -18.61
CA LEU A 100 5.92 12.40 -17.74
C LEU A 100 4.67 12.88 -18.52
N PRO A 101 4.80 13.60 -19.66
CA PRO A 101 3.64 13.96 -20.47
C PRO A 101 2.86 12.77 -21.03
N ASP A 102 3.54 11.76 -21.57
CA ASP A 102 2.86 10.58 -22.15
C ASP A 102 2.24 9.70 -21.05
N THR A 103 2.90 9.61 -19.88
CA THR A 103 2.35 8.94 -18.69
C THR A 103 1.07 9.62 -18.21
N THR A 104 1.06 10.96 -18.18
CA THR A 104 -0.12 11.75 -17.81
C THR A 104 -1.26 11.53 -18.80
N ALA A 105 -0.96 11.60 -20.10
CA ALA A 105 -1.96 11.39 -21.15
C ALA A 105 -2.55 9.97 -21.12
N PHE A 106 -1.74 8.95 -20.80
CA PHE A 106 -2.21 7.59 -20.60
C PHE A 106 -3.29 7.53 -19.52
N TYR A 107 -3.03 8.11 -18.34
CA TYR A 107 -3.99 8.10 -17.24
C TYR A 107 -5.27 8.86 -17.54
N GLN A 108 -5.16 10.02 -18.18
CA GLN A 108 -6.33 10.80 -18.60
C GLN A 108 -7.20 10.06 -19.62
N ALA A 109 -6.60 9.21 -20.47
CA ALA A 109 -7.32 8.45 -21.48
C ALA A 109 -7.92 7.13 -20.97
N GLN A 110 -7.25 6.46 -20.03
CA GLN A 110 -7.66 5.15 -19.51
C GLN A 110 -8.66 5.25 -18.36
N LEU A 111 -8.62 6.33 -17.59
CA LEU A 111 -9.54 6.52 -16.48
C LEU A 111 -10.88 7.05 -16.99
N PRO A 112 -12.01 6.52 -16.51
CA PRO A 112 -13.32 6.98 -16.96
C PRO A 112 -13.55 8.41 -16.50
N ALA A 113 -13.57 9.36 -17.43
CA ALA A 113 -14.07 10.69 -17.16
C ALA A 113 -15.60 10.61 -16.98
N THR A 114 -16.09 10.84 -15.76
CA THR A 114 -17.51 11.11 -15.51
C THR A 114 -17.72 12.61 -15.38
N ASP A 115 -18.95 13.09 -15.58
CA ASP A 115 -19.27 14.52 -15.51
C ASP A 115 -18.94 15.18 -14.15
N GLU A 116 -18.71 14.37 -13.09
CA GLU A 116 -18.33 14.81 -11.74
C GLU A 116 -16.82 14.63 -11.44
N GLN A 117 -16.06 13.90 -12.28
CA GLN A 117 -14.64 13.59 -12.07
C GLN A 117 -13.77 14.26 -13.13
N SER A 118 -13.21 15.42 -12.78
CA SER A 118 -12.19 16.06 -13.61
C SER A 118 -10.87 15.31 -13.46
N LEU A 119 -10.40 14.66 -14.52
CA LEU A 119 -9.04 14.11 -14.64
C LEU A 119 -8.00 15.18 -15.02
N THR A 120 -8.37 16.46 -14.93
CA THR A 120 -7.42 17.57 -15.08
C THR A 120 -6.43 17.48 -13.92
N PRO A 121 -5.11 17.56 -14.18
CA PRO A 121 -4.14 17.55 -13.11
C PRO A 121 -4.37 18.73 -12.18
N VAL A 122 -4.38 18.47 -10.86
CA VAL A 122 -4.42 19.52 -9.84
C VAL A 122 -3.06 20.20 -9.69
N THR A 123 -2.01 19.55 -10.19
CA THR A 123 -0.66 20.10 -10.36
C THR A 123 -0.10 19.55 -11.66
N ASP A 124 0.51 20.42 -12.45
CA ASP A 124 1.18 20.07 -13.70
C ASP A 124 2.42 20.96 -13.86
N THR A 125 3.58 20.41 -13.52
CA THR A 125 4.88 21.06 -13.67
C THR A 125 5.78 20.22 -14.58
N ASP A 126 6.94 20.78 -14.97
CA ASP A 126 7.91 20.06 -15.80
C ASP A 126 8.51 18.81 -15.10
N THR A 127 8.34 18.70 -13.78
CA THR A 127 8.92 17.64 -12.94
C THR A 127 7.89 16.77 -12.26
N THR A 128 6.68 17.26 -12.02
CA THR A 128 5.64 16.57 -11.26
C THR A 128 4.25 16.88 -11.79
N THR A 129 3.46 15.83 -11.99
CA THR A 129 2.05 15.94 -12.34
C THR A 129 1.22 15.15 -11.32
N VAL A 130 0.16 15.77 -10.81
CA VAL A 130 -0.75 15.16 -9.83
C VAL A 130 -2.16 15.15 -10.40
N ILE A 131 -2.75 13.97 -10.50
CA ILE A 131 -4.18 13.79 -10.83
C ILE A 131 -4.89 13.31 -9.57
N ASP A 132 -6.01 13.94 -9.24
CA ASP A 132 -6.82 13.59 -8.07
C ASP A 132 -8.29 13.49 -8.47
N PHE A 133 -8.93 12.38 -8.12
CA PHE A 133 -10.33 12.10 -8.44
C PHE A 133 -10.95 11.15 -7.42
N THR A 134 -12.27 11.01 -7.46
CA THR A 134 -13.01 10.06 -6.62
C THR A 134 -13.48 8.89 -7.47
N GLN A 135 -13.41 7.65 -6.99
CA GLN A 135 -13.98 6.47 -7.62
C GLN A 135 -14.51 5.52 -6.52
N ASP A 136 -15.77 5.05 -6.64
CA ASP A 136 -16.36 4.04 -5.73
C ASP A 136 -16.16 4.35 -4.23
N ASP A 137 -16.47 5.58 -3.81
CA ASP A 137 -16.29 6.12 -2.44
C ASP A 137 -14.82 6.20 -1.93
N GLN A 138 -13.87 6.05 -2.85
CA GLN A 138 -12.44 6.22 -2.59
C GLN A 138 -11.92 7.46 -3.30
N ARG A 139 -11.06 8.22 -2.64
CA ARG A 139 -10.27 9.27 -3.27
C ARG A 139 -8.99 8.66 -3.79
N ILE A 140 -8.76 8.78 -5.09
CA ILE A 140 -7.56 8.31 -5.78
C ILE A 140 -6.68 9.51 -6.10
N THR A 141 -5.42 9.45 -5.69
CA THR A 141 -4.39 10.44 -6.02
C THR A 141 -3.27 9.74 -6.77
N ILE A 142 -3.00 10.18 -8.00
CA ILE A 142 -1.91 9.70 -8.84
C ILE A 142 -0.85 10.79 -8.89
N VAL A 143 0.31 10.51 -8.32
CA VAL A 143 1.49 11.38 -8.35
C VAL A 143 2.47 10.79 -9.34
N MET A 144 2.81 11.56 -10.36
CA MET A 144 3.78 11.20 -11.38
C MET A 144 4.94 12.18 -11.27
N SER A 145 6.15 11.68 -11.14
CA SER A 145 7.35 12.50 -11.00
C SER A 145 8.44 12.03 -11.96
N LYS A 146 9.17 12.99 -12.51
CA LYS A 146 10.28 12.72 -13.42
C LYS A 146 11.43 12.09 -12.65
N SER A 147 11.94 10.98 -13.16
CA SER A 147 13.13 10.29 -12.66
C SER A 147 14.25 10.33 -13.69
N GLU A 148 15.44 9.83 -13.36
CA GLU A 148 16.57 9.80 -14.30
C GLU A 148 16.30 9.00 -15.58
N SER A 149 15.44 7.97 -15.53
CA SER A 149 15.23 7.03 -16.63
C SER A 149 13.80 6.97 -17.16
N GLY A 150 12.93 7.89 -16.72
CA GLY A 150 11.53 7.95 -17.14
C GLY A 150 10.66 8.59 -16.07
N THR A 151 9.54 7.96 -15.73
CA THR A 151 8.57 8.48 -14.74
C THR A 151 8.38 7.50 -13.60
N LEU A 152 8.41 8.02 -12.37
CA LEU A 152 7.98 7.29 -11.18
C LEU A 152 6.52 7.62 -10.90
N VAL A 153 5.71 6.58 -10.70
CA VAL A 153 4.27 6.70 -10.49
C VAL A 153 3.91 6.17 -9.11
N HIS A 154 3.15 6.96 -8.34
CA HIS A 154 2.51 6.57 -7.09
C HIS A 154 1.01 6.76 -7.22
N ILE A 155 0.24 5.70 -7.04
CA ILE A 155 -1.21 5.70 -6.98
C ILE A 155 -1.59 5.42 -5.54
N MET A 156 -2.33 6.33 -4.92
CA MET A 156 -2.78 6.20 -3.53
C MET A 156 -4.30 6.27 -3.49
N SER A 157 -4.92 5.43 -2.66
CA SER A 157 -6.36 5.37 -2.48
C SER A 157 -6.75 5.49 -1.01
N ALA A 158 -7.30 6.64 -0.65
CA ALA A 158 -7.87 6.87 0.67
C ALA A 158 -9.38 6.61 0.64
N SER A 159 -9.89 5.96 1.69
CA SER A 159 -11.33 5.91 1.91
C SER A 159 -11.84 7.30 2.24
N ILE A 160 -12.95 7.73 1.66
CA ILE A 160 -13.56 9.01 2.00
C ILE A 160 -14.30 8.84 3.34
N ALA A 161 -13.55 8.79 4.44
CA ALA A 161 -14.10 9.03 5.77
C ALA A 161 -14.39 10.52 5.90
N VAL A 162 -15.59 10.85 6.37
CA VAL A 162 -16.11 12.21 6.52
C VAL A 162 -15.10 13.11 7.25
N GLU A 163 -14.71 14.19 6.54
CA GLU A 163 -14.00 15.39 7.00
C GLU A 163 -12.53 15.22 7.45
N ALA A 164 -11.60 15.48 6.51
CA ALA A 164 -10.33 16.11 6.86
C ALA A 164 -10.61 17.47 7.52
N PRO A 165 -9.88 17.86 8.59
CA PRO A 165 -10.11 19.14 9.24
C PRO A 165 -9.77 20.25 8.23
N ALA A 166 -10.81 21.00 7.85
CA ALA A 166 -10.66 22.20 7.03
C ALA A 166 -9.90 23.26 7.84
N GLY A 167 -8.58 23.28 7.70
CA GLY A 167 -7.75 24.20 8.48
C GLY A 167 -6.25 24.16 8.26
N ALA A 168 -5.72 23.34 7.34
CA ALA A 168 -4.27 23.26 7.10
C ALA A 168 -3.72 24.66 6.75
N THR A 169 -2.99 25.25 7.70
CA THR A 169 -2.19 26.46 7.47
C THR A 169 -1.07 26.13 6.50
N THR A 170 -0.41 27.15 5.92
CA THR A 170 0.44 27.01 4.73
C THR A 170 1.60 26.00 4.88
N ASP A 171 1.93 25.59 6.11
CA ASP A 171 3.21 24.94 6.44
C ASP A 171 3.11 23.59 7.19
N VAL A 172 1.92 22.98 7.35
CA VAL A 172 1.74 21.68 8.03
C VAL A 172 0.57 20.86 7.46
N LEU A 173 0.67 19.53 7.51
CA LEU A 173 -0.46 18.62 7.26
C LEU A 173 -1.15 18.30 8.58
N THR A 174 -2.37 18.80 8.78
CA THR A 174 -3.19 18.51 9.96
C THR A 174 -4.01 17.24 9.76
N VAL A 175 -3.78 16.23 10.59
CA VAL A 175 -4.45 14.94 10.57
C VAL A 175 -5.46 14.86 11.72
N ALA A 176 -6.71 14.49 11.43
CA ALA A 176 -7.69 14.23 12.49
C ALA A 176 -7.46 12.86 13.14
N THR A 177 -7.67 12.79 14.45
CA THR A 177 -7.53 11.59 15.27
C THR A 177 -8.71 11.43 16.22
N ALA A 178 -8.87 10.25 16.83
CA ALA A 178 -9.89 10.04 17.87
C ALA A 178 -9.75 11.01 19.05
N SER A 179 -8.54 11.53 19.27
CA SER A 179 -8.19 12.44 20.37
C SER A 179 -8.13 13.92 19.97
N GLY A 180 -8.34 14.26 18.70
CA GLY A 180 -8.27 15.64 18.21
C GLY A 180 -7.67 15.74 16.80
N SER A 181 -6.64 16.57 16.63
CA SER A 181 -5.87 16.65 15.39
C SER A 181 -4.40 16.85 15.70
N VAL A 182 -3.52 16.28 14.87
CA VAL A 182 -2.07 16.39 14.99
C VAL A 182 -1.47 16.91 13.69
N ASP A 183 -0.54 17.84 13.81
CA ASP A 183 0.15 18.45 12.67
C ASP A 183 1.42 17.67 12.35
N ILE A 184 1.62 17.35 11.07
CA ILE A 184 2.86 16.79 10.54
C ILE A 184 3.74 17.93 10.01
N PRO A 185 4.99 18.06 10.49
CA PRO A 185 5.88 19.15 10.09
C PRO A 185 6.41 18.98 8.66
N LEU A 186 6.65 20.10 7.98
CA LEU A 186 7.44 20.13 6.74
C LEU A 186 8.94 20.14 7.07
N LEU A 187 9.75 19.72 6.10
CA LEU A 187 11.19 19.92 6.20
C LEU A 187 11.52 21.43 6.20
N PRO A 188 12.58 21.85 6.91
CA PRO A 188 12.94 23.26 7.03
C PRO A 188 13.21 23.98 5.69
N ASP A 189 13.60 23.23 4.67
CA ASP A 189 13.92 23.71 3.31
C ASP A 189 12.83 23.37 2.29
N ALA A 190 11.61 23.05 2.74
CA ALA A 190 10.50 22.73 1.86
C ALA A 190 10.20 23.87 0.88
N THR A 191 10.18 23.55 -0.40
CA THR A 191 9.83 24.45 -1.51
C THR A 191 8.72 23.83 -2.37
N SER A 192 8.08 24.62 -3.23
CA SER A 192 7.05 24.12 -4.17
C SER A 192 5.92 23.33 -3.47
N VAL A 193 5.48 23.79 -2.30
CA VAL A 193 4.49 23.09 -1.49
C VAL A 193 3.13 23.04 -2.20
N ILE A 194 2.65 21.81 -2.42
CA ILE A 194 1.38 21.47 -3.05
C ILE A 194 0.49 20.80 -2.00
N LYS A 195 -0.71 21.33 -1.81
CA LYS A 195 -1.70 20.76 -0.91
C LYS A 195 -2.69 19.90 -1.66
N MET A 196 -2.90 18.70 -1.15
CA MET A 196 -3.93 17.78 -1.61
C MET A 196 -4.89 17.46 -0.46
N PRO A 197 -6.14 17.06 -0.73
CA PRO A 197 -7.10 16.87 0.35
C PRO A 197 -6.75 15.75 1.35
N ASN A 198 -5.86 14.82 0.98
CA ASN A 198 -5.37 13.73 1.82
C ASN A 198 -3.84 13.76 2.02
N GLY A 199 -3.18 14.87 1.70
CA GLY A 199 -1.72 14.93 1.75
C GLY A 199 -1.08 16.26 1.37
N ILE A 200 0.23 16.33 1.51
CA ILE A 200 1.06 17.46 1.07
C ILE A 200 2.25 16.92 0.30
N GLY A 201 2.53 17.53 -0.85
CA GLY A 201 3.74 17.30 -1.63
C GLY A 201 4.63 18.53 -1.61
N PHE A 202 5.94 18.38 -1.61
CA PHE A 202 6.89 19.50 -1.70
C PHE A 202 8.27 19.01 -2.16
N ASN A 203 9.12 19.94 -2.55
CA ASN A 203 10.51 19.69 -2.94
C ASN A 203 11.45 20.07 -1.78
N THR A 204 12.59 19.39 -1.68
CA THR A 204 13.63 19.62 -0.67
C THR A 204 15.01 19.42 -1.29
N ASP A 205 15.98 20.21 -0.85
CA ASP A 205 17.40 20.01 -1.19
C ASP A 205 18.08 19.06 -0.19
N MET A 206 17.40 18.74 0.92
CA MET A 206 17.85 17.76 1.91
C MET A 206 17.96 16.37 1.29
N ASP A 207 19.05 15.66 1.59
CA ASP A 207 19.21 14.27 1.16
C ASP A 207 18.16 13.36 1.83
N ILE A 208 17.79 12.28 1.15
CA ILE A 208 16.72 11.38 1.59
C ILE A 208 16.96 10.79 2.99
N ASP A 209 18.21 10.46 3.33
CA ASP A 209 18.51 9.85 4.62
C ASP A 209 18.36 10.86 5.76
N SER A 210 18.81 12.10 5.56
CA SER A 210 18.58 13.20 6.49
C SER A 210 17.09 13.54 6.64
N ALA A 211 16.34 13.55 5.53
CA ALA A 211 14.89 13.77 5.55
C ALA A 211 14.15 12.66 6.29
N ALA A 212 14.55 11.40 6.08
CA ALA A 212 13.99 10.26 6.78
C ALA A 212 14.24 10.34 8.30
N LEU A 213 15.46 10.70 8.70
CA LEU A 213 15.82 10.89 10.10
C LEU A 213 15.02 12.00 10.76
N PHE A 214 14.85 13.14 10.08
CA PHE A 214 14.00 14.23 10.57
C PHE A 214 12.59 13.74 10.90
N TYR A 215 11.97 12.99 9.99
CA TYR A 215 10.61 12.48 10.22
C TYR A 215 10.53 11.44 11.34
N ASP A 216 11.55 10.58 11.47
CA ASP A 216 11.61 9.61 12.57
C ASP A 216 11.67 10.32 13.93
N GLU A 217 12.53 11.34 14.06
CA GLU A 217 12.66 12.12 15.29
C GLU A 217 11.40 12.93 15.63
N GLU A 218 10.89 13.69 14.67
CA GLU A 218 9.75 14.60 14.88
C GLU A 218 8.44 13.84 15.11
N LEU A 219 8.16 12.80 14.31
CA LEU A 219 6.90 12.06 14.45
C LEU A 219 6.87 11.22 15.72
N ILE A 220 7.99 10.60 16.11
CA ILE A 220 8.08 9.91 17.40
C ILE A 220 7.87 10.89 18.56
N ALA A 221 8.44 12.09 18.49
CA ALA A 221 8.23 13.13 19.50
C ALA A 221 6.76 13.60 19.59
N LEU A 222 6.03 13.55 18.48
CA LEU A 222 4.60 13.84 18.40
C LEU A 222 3.70 12.65 18.79
N GLY A 223 4.28 11.51 19.14
CA GLY A 223 3.57 10.33 19.64
C GLY A 223 3.13 9.33 18.59
N PHE A 224 3.58 9.48 17.34
CA PHE A 224 3.38 8.46 16.31
C PHE A 224 4.17 7.19 16.63
N GLN A 225 3.64 6.06 16.17
CA GLN A 225 4.30 4.76 16.26
C GLN A 225 4.80 4.34 14.89
N LEU A 226 6.06 3.92 14.81
CA LEU A 226 6.59 3.31 13.60
C LEU A 226 5.80 2.03 13.28
N ASP A 227 5.09 2.02 12.16
CA ASP A 227 4.28 0.87 11.71
C ASP A 227 5.17 -0.24 11.17
N ARG A 228 6.19 0.15 10.37
CA ARG A 228 7.18 -0.77 9.81
C ARG A 228 8.53 -0.08 9.59
N PRO A 229 9.63 -0.85 9.51
CA PRO A 229 10.94 -0.29 9.22
C PRO A 229 10.98 0.48 7.90
N LEU A 230 11.91 1.45 7.81
CA LEU A 230 12.24 2.14 6.57
C LEU A 230 12.40 1.13 5.42
N PHE A 231 11.70 1.38 4.33
CA PHE A 231 11.73 0.55 3.14
C PHE A 231 12.19 1.39 1.95
N LYS A 232 13.11 0.87 1.13
CA LYS A 232 13.62 1.57 -0.06
C LYS A 232 13.35 0.74 -1.31
N LEU A 233 12.77 1.36 -2.34
CA LEU A 233 12.63 0.74 -3.66
C LEU A 233 12.56 1.80 -4.76
N GLY A 234 13.22 1.55 -5.90
CA GLY A 234 13.06 2.37 -7.10
C GLY A 234 13.47 3.83 -6.95
N GLY A 235 14.43 4.13 -6.07
CA GLY A 235 14.83 5.52 -5.76
C GLY A 235 13.92 6.24 -4.77
N THR A 236 12.93 5.53 -4.20
CA THR A 236 12.03 6.05 -3.17
C THR A 236 12.26 5.37 -1.83
N SER A 237 12.33 6.18 -0.78
CA SER A 237 12.25 5.73 0.60
C SER A 237 10.83 5.91 1.14
N TYR A 238 10.33 4.89 1.81
CA TYR A 238 8.98 4.82 2.34
C TYR A 238 9.07 4.74 3.87
N LEU A 239 8.36 5.65 4.53
CA LEU A 239 8.19 5.67 5.98
C LEU A 239 6.71 5.50 6.30
N TYR A 240 6.41 4.69 7.31
CA TYR A 240 5.05 4.37 7.70
C TYR A 240 4.90 4.58 9.21
N TYR A 241 3.96 5.44 9.57
CA TYR A 241 3.66 5.75 10.95
C TYR A 241 2.17 5.59 11.21
N THR A 242 1.82 5.22 12.43
CA THR A 242 0.41 5.17 12.85
C THR A 242 0.19 6.06 14.06
N LEU A 243 -0.95 6.73 14.07
CA LEU A 243 -1.44 7.47 15.23
C LEU A 243 -2.96 7.31 15.29
N ASP A 244 -3.47 6.85 16.43
CA ASP A 244 -4.91 6.67 16.66
C ASP A 244 -5.64 5.93 15.51
N ASN A 245 -4.99 4.90 14.96
CA ASN A 245 -5.49 4.06 13.87
C ASN A 245 -5.56 4.74 12.48
N THR A 246 -4.98 5.94 12.34
CA THR A 246 -4.70 6.60 11.05
C THR A 246 -3.30 6.24 10.59
N LEU A 247 -3.15 5.84 9.33
CA LEU A 247 -1.85 5.51 8.73
C LEU A 247 -1.29 6.71 7.99
N ILE A 248 -0.07 7.12 8.34
CA ILE A 248 0.70 8.14 7.64
C ILE A 248 1.76 7.47 6.79
N ILE A 249 1.78 7.83 5.51
CA ILE A 249 2.76 7.36 4.55
C ILE A 249 3.57 8.57 4.09
N ILE A 250 4.89 8.50 4.24
CA ILE A 250 5.82 9.49 3.71
C ILE A 250 6.66 8.82 2.62
N LEU A 251 6.60 9.39 1.42
CA LEU A 251 7.38 9.03 0.25
C LEU A 251 8.47 10.07 0.09
N LEU A 252 9.72 9.63 0.08
CA LEU A 252 10.90 10.46 -0.20
C LEU A 252 11.53 9.95 -1.49
N THR A 253 11.46 10.72 -2.56
CA THR A 253 11.87 10.30 -3.90
C THR A 253 13.02 11.16 -4.40
N GLU A 254 14.07 10.52 -4.92
CA GLU A 254 15.16 11.20 -5.59
C GLU A 254 14.69 11.73 -6.95
N SER A 255 14.95 13.00 -7.25
CA SER A 255 14.64 13.59 -8.56
C SER A 255 15.81 14.42 -9.09
N ALA A 256 15.84 14.58 -10.41
CA ALA A 256 16.92 15.29 -11.10
C ALA A 256 17.03 16.79 -10.75
N GLU A 257 15.98 17.38 -10.17
CA GLU A 257 15.90 18.82 -9.85
C GLU A 257 15.68 19.10 -8.35
N GLY A 258 15.95 18.11 -7.49
CA GLY A 258 15.72 18.17 -6.04
C GLY A 258 14.90 16.99 -5.55
N ASN A 259 15.01 16.61 -4.28
CA ASN A 259 14.25 15.49 -3.75
C ASN A 259 12.78 15.88 -3.55
N ASN A 260 11.87 14.94 -3.80
CA ASN A 260 10.44 15.15 -3.64
C ASN A 260 9.97 14.44 -2.37
N VAL A 261 9.17 15.13 -1.56
CA VAL A 261 8.50 14.57 -0.40
C VAL A 261 7.01 14.57 -0.64
N PHE A 262 6.37 13.45 -0.38
CA PHE A 262 4.93 13.33 -0.37
C PHE A 262 4.47 12.70 0.94
N ILE A 263 3.56 13.38 1.63
CA ILE A 263 2.98 12.93 2.89
C ILE A 263 1.49 12.68 2.65
N SER A 264 0.99 11.51 3.04
CA SER A 264 -0.42 11.17 2.96
C SER A 264 -0.94 10.57 4.26
N ALA A 265 -2.19 10.89 4.58
CA ALA A 265 -2.97 10.21 5.62
C ALA A 265 -4.01 9.28 4.98
N GLN A 266 -4.12 8.07 5.53
CA GLN A 266 -4.98 6.97 5.09
C GLN A 266 -5.84 6.45 6.24
#